data_AF-A0AAU7C9W8-F1
#
_entry.id   AF-A0AAU7C9W8-F1
#
_cell.length_a   1.000
_cell.length_b   1.000
_cell.length_c   1.000
_cell.angle_alpha   90.00
_cell.angle_beta   90.00
_cell.angle_gamma   90.00
#
_symmetry.space_group_name_H-M   'P 1'
#
loop_
_entity.id
_entity.type
_entity.pdbx_description
1 polymer ?
#
loop_
_entity_poly.entity_id
_entity_poly.type
_entity_poly.pdbx_seq_one_letter_code
_entity_poly.pdbx_strand_id
1 'polypeptide(L)'
;MNEKLTRRKDSDEDDMESKVPLSGPGRFQWNMGGWFGGQLGGTVWMLVGVVVLVPQAPEVAGVWLVCFAVANAIGSGLWWHRDRIRPYPALQALLFATGFHGLIALAALHVLRPGLRITRPKGVLLADDPRIIAFLLIMIVALMMFCFLAERSARKERSRAPGKTSP
;
A
#
# COMPACT_ATOMS: atom_id res chain seq x y z
N MET A 1 29.75 36.76 26.58
CA MET A 1 29.21 36.73 25.19
C MET A 1 29.15 35.32 24.60
N ASN A 2 29.02 34.26 25.41
CA ASN A 2 28.92 32.85 24.93
C ASN A 2 27.58 32.17 25.27
N GLU A 3 26.72 32.81 26.05
CA GLU A 3 25.46 32.23 26.55
C GLU A 3 24.30 32.33 25.56
N LYS A 4 24.36 33.27 24.61
CA LYS A 4 23.37 33.39 23.53
C LYS A 4 23.56 32.37 22.41
N LEU A 5 24.75 31.78 22.27
CA LEU A 5 25.02 30.79 21.20
C LEU A 5 24.56 29.40 21.61
N THR A 6 24.66 29.03 22.89
CA THR A 6 24.14 27.73 23.39
C THR A 6 22.62 27.69 23.34
N ARG A 7 21.94 28.78 23.73
CA ARG A 7 20.47 28.85 23.71
C ARG A 7 19.82 28.75 22.34
N ARG A 8 20.58 29.03 21.26
CA ARG A 8 20.08 28.94 19.87
C ARG A 8 20.28 27.55 19.27
N LYS A 9 21.15 26.73 19.86
CA LYS A 9 21.42 25.37 19.39
C LYS A 9 20.37 24.39 19.92
N ASP A 10 19.88 24.62 21.13
CA ASP A 10 18.85 23.78 21.76
C ASP A 10 17.46 23.96 21.10
N SER A 11 17.18 25.12 20.50
CA SER A 11 15.88 25.34 19.81
C SER A 11 15.76 24.65 18.45
N ASP A 12 16.89 24.34 17.80
CA ASP A 12 16.87 23.64 16.51
C ASP A 12 16.94 22.10 16.70
N GLU A 13 17.40 21.62 17.86
CA GLU A 13 17.41 20.19 18.20
C GLU A 13 16.04 19.69 18.69
N ASP A 14 15.21 20.56 19.29
CA ASP A 14 13.85 20.21 19.75
C ASP A 14 12.81 20.19 18.61
N ASP A 15 13.07 20.85 17.47
CA ASP A 15 12.23 20.81 16.27
C ASP A 15 12.42 19.53 15.42
N MET A 16 13.36 18.65 15.82
CA MET A 16 13.26 17.21 15.51
C MET A 16 12.22 16.51 16.40
N GLU A 17 11.29 17.29 16.94
CA GLU A 17 9.99 16.94 17.49
C GLU A 17 9.43 15.72 16.76
N SER A 18 9.42 14.61 17.49
CA SER A 18 8.93 13.33 17.02
C SER A 18 7.53 13.54 16.45
N LYS A 19 7.37 13.51 15.12
CA LYS A 19 6.05 13.59 14.46
C LYS A 19 5.16 12.48 15.01
N VAL A 20 4.35 12.83 16.01
CA VAL A 20 3.44 11.91 16.67
C VAL A 20 2.39 11.53 15.63
N PRO A 21 2.27 10.24 15.27
CA PRO A 21 1.29 9.82 14.27
C PRO A 21 -0.13 10.15 14.78
N LEU A 22 -0.99 10.63 13.88
CA LEU A 22 -2.40 10.88 14.21
C LEU A 22 -3.06 9.57 14.64
N SER A 23 -3.42 9.47 15.92
CA SER A 23 -4.23 8.37 16.43
C SER A 23 -5.59 8.37 15.73
N GLY A 24 -5.90 7.27 15.02
CA GLY A 24 -7.19 7.11 14.37
C GLY A 24 -8.29 6.85 15.40
N PRO A 25 -9.54 7.29 15.17
CA PRO A 25 -10.67 6.97 16.05
C PRO A 25 -11.10 5.48 15.96
N GLY A 26 -10.48 4.68 15.10
CA GLY A 26 -10.85 3.31 14.77
C GLY A 26 -9.85 2.25 15.27
N ARG A 27 -10.08 1.01 14.83
CA ARG A 27 -9.17 -0.14 15.11
C ARG A 27 -7.85 -0.03 14.34
N PHE A 28 -7.87 0.67 13.22
CA PHE A 28 -6.68 0.91 12.41
C PHE A 28 -5.86 2.03 13.04
N GLN A 29 -4.66 1.66 13.50
CA GLN A 29 -3.64 2.58 13.98
C GLN A 29 -2.43 2.51 13.05
N TRP A 30 -1.66 3.59 12.98
CA TRP A 30 -0.39 3.60 12.26
C TRP A 30 0.56 2.59 12.91
N ASN A 31 0.88 1.52 12.19
CA ASN A 31 1.85 0.51 12.59
C ASN A 31 2.90 0.39 11.51
N MET A 32 4.16 0.65 11.85
CA MET A 32 5.28 0.64 10.89
C MET A 32 5.43 -0.73 10.22
N GLY A 33 5.49 -1.80 11.00
CA GLY A 33 5.64 -3.16 10.48
C GLY A 33 4.47 -3.58 9.58
N GLY A 34 3.25 -3.25 9.97
CA GLY A 34 2.04 -3.54 9.19
C GLY A 34 1.99 -2.74 7.89
N TRP A 35 2.39 -1.47 7.91
CA TRP A 35 2.40 -0.62 6.72
C TRP A 35 3.44 -1.09 5.69
N PHE A 36 4.70 -1.20 6.12
CA PHE A 36 5.78 -1.65 5.24
C PHE A 36 5.60 -3.10 4.80
N GLY A 37 5.15 -3.98 5.69
CA GLY A 37 4.84 -5.37 5.36
C GLY A 37 3.71 -5.48 4.34
N GLY A 38 2.64 -4.67 4.47
CA GLY A 38 1.56 -4.61 3.50
C GLY A 38 1.99 -4.06 2.14
N GLN A 39 2.81 -3.00 2.13
CA GLN A 39 3.38 -2.42 0.91
C GLN A 39 4.29 -3.43 0.19
N LEU A 40 5.19 -4.09 0.92
CA LEU A 40 6.07 -5.11 0.36
C LEU A 40 5.26 -6.31 -0.14
N GLY A 41 4.35 -6.85 0.66
CA GLY A 41 3.50 -7.98 0.26
C GLY A 41 2.63 -7.69 -0.96
N GLY A 42 2.12 -6.46 -1.08
CA GLY A 42 1.27 -6.04 -2.20
C GLY A 42 2.02 -5.73 -3.50
N THR A 43 3.33 -5.50 -3.45
CA THR A 43 4.12 -5.04 -4.62
C THR A 43 5.29 -5.95 -5.01
N VAL A 44 5.77 -6.82 -4.11
CA VAL A 44 6.95 -7.67 -4.37
C VAL A 44 6.77 -8.60 -5.58
N TRP A 45 5.54 -9.07 -5.82
CA TRP A 45 5.24 -9.92 -6.97
C TRP A 45 5.45 -9.18 -8.30
N MET A 46 5.32 -7.85 -8.34
CA MET A 46 5.63 -7.06 -9.54
C MET A 46 7.12 -7.11 -9.83
N LEU A 47 7.99 -6.98 -8.82
CA LEU A 47 9.44 -7.10 -9.01
C LEU A 47 9.84 -8.50 -9.51
N VAL A 48 9.23 -9.55 -8.93
CA VAL A 48 9.44 -10.92 -9.42
C VAL A 48 9.05 -11.02 -10.90
N GLY A 49 7.91 -10.43 -11.28
CA GLY A 49 7.50 -10.38 -12.68
C GLY A 49 8.46 -9.60 -13.58
N VAL A 50 9.03 -8.48 -13.12
CA VAL A 50 10.07 -7.75 -13.85
C VAL A 50 11.25 -8.67 -14.15
N VAL A 51 11.81 -9.34 -13.14
CA VAL A 51 12.97 -10.25 -13.30
C VAL A 51 12.66 -11.37 -14.30
N VAL A 52 11.45 -11.93 -14.26
CA VAL A 52 11.02 -12.98 -15.19
C VAL A 52 10.79 -12.44 -16.61
N LEU A 53 10.28 -11.23 -16.75
CA LEU A 53 9.90 -10.64 -18.04
C LEU A 53 11.07 -9.98 -18.77
N VAL A 54 12.11 -9.48 -18.07
CA VAL A 54 13.25 -8.77 -18.70
C VAL A 54 13.85 -9.55 -19.88
N PRO A 55 14.09 -10.87 -19.82
CA PRO A 55 14.67 -11.61 -20.94
C PRO A 55 13.72 -11.83 -22.13
N GLN A 56 12.39 -11.75 -21.92
CA GLN A 56 11.38 -12.15 -22.91
C GLN A 56 10.61 -10.96 -23.51
N ALA A 57 10.40 -9.93 -22.70
CA ALA A 57 9.56 -8.77 -22.99
C ALA A 57 10.03 -7.56 -22.16
N PRO A 58 11.21 -6.98 -22.47
CA PRO A 58 11.77 -5.88 -21.70
C PRO A 58 10.86 -4.65 -21.65
N GLU A 59 10.07 -4.40 -22.69
CA GLU A 59 9.06 -3.34 -22.70
C GLU A 59 7.94 -3.56 -21.67
N VAL A 60 7.45 -4.81 -21.51
CA VAL A 60 6.45 -5.15 -20.49
C VAL A 60 7.07 -5.08 -19.10
N ALA A 61 8.29 -5.57 -18.94
CA ALA A 61 9.04 -5.48 -17.70
C ALA A 61 9.22 -4.02 -17.26
N GLY A 62 9.47 -3.10 -18.20
CA GLY A 62 9.52 -1.66 -17.94
C GLY A 62 8.22 -1.13 -17.34
N VAL A 63 7.06 -1.51 -17.90
CA VAL A 63 5.75 -1.10 -17.36
C VAL A 63 5.55 -1.66 -15.95
N TRP A 64 5.90 -2.92 -15.70
CA TRP A 64 5.80 -3.52 -14.37
C TRP A 64 6.69 -2.80 -13.34
N LEU A 65 7.91 -2.43 -13.74
CA LEU A 65 8.84 -1.70 -12.89
C LEU A 65 8.32 -0.29 -12.55
N VAL A 66 7.75 0.41 -13.53
CA VAL A 66 7.10 1.71 -13.31
C VAL A 66 5.91 1.57 -12.36
N CYS A 67 5.04 0.58 -12.58
CA CYS A 67 3.92 0.27 -11.69
C CYS A 67 4.36 0.01 -10.25
N PHE A 68 5.40 -0.80 -10.08
CA PHE A 68 6.02 -1.06 -8.78
C PHE A 68 6.52 0.22 -8.11
N ALA A 69 7.27 1.04 -8.86
CA ALA A 69 7.87 2.26 -8.34
C ALA A 69 6.81 3.28 -7.93
N VAL A 70 5.77 3.49 -8.74
CA VAL A 70 4.68 4.42 -8.45
C VAL A 70 3.86 3.95 -7.24
N ALA A 71 3.49 2.67 -7.17
CA ALA A 71 2.76 2.14 -6.02
C ALA A 71 3.56 2.30 -4.71
N ASN A 72 4.88 2.07 -4.76
CA ASN A 72 5.75 2.27 -3.61
C ASN A 72 5.94 3.74 -3.25
N ALA A 73 6.06 4.63 -4.23
CA ALA A 73 6.15 6.08 -4.01
C ALA A 73 4.87 6.60 -3.32
N ILE A 74 3.69 6.14 -3.73
CA ILE A 74 2.42 6.47 -3.08
C ILE A 74 2.40 5.95 -1.63
N GLY A 75 2.77 4.69 -1.40
CA GLY A 75 2.81 4.10 -0.06
C GLY A 75 3.77 4.84 0.89
N SER A 76 4.95 5.20 0.40
CA SER A 76 5.94 5.98 1.15
C SER A 76 5.49 7.43 1.38
N GLY A 77 4.83 8.06 0.39
CA GLY A 77 4.27 9.41 0.53
C GLY A 77 3.15 9.48 1.57
N LEU A 78 2.24 8.51 1.56
CA LEU A 78 1.19 8.39 2.58
C LEU A 78 1.78 8.21 3.99
N TRP A 79 2.87 7.46 4.11
CA TRP A 79 3.60 7.31 5.37
C TRP A 79 4.26 8.60 5.84
N TRP A 80 4.87 9.36 4.91
CA TRP A 80 5.47 10.67 5.23
C TRP A 80 4.44 11.67 5.75
N HIS A 81 3.22 11.60 5.21
CA HIS A 81 2.09 12.45 5.61
C HIS A 81 1.18 11.82 6.69
N ARG A 82 1.69 10.84 7.46
CA ARG A 82 0.95 10.19 8.56
C ARG A 82 0.50 11.14 9.68
N ASP A 83 1.14 12.31 9.74
CA ASP A 83 0.82 13.43 10.64
C ASP A 83 -0.45 14.19 10.21
N ARG A 84 -0.90 14.02 8.96
CA ARG A 84 -2.08 14.72 8.40
C ARG A 84 -3.18 13.77 7.93
N ILE A 85 -2.82 12.52 7.63
CA ILE A 85 -3.73 11.54 7.03
C ILE A 85 -4.15 10.51 8.08
N ARG A 86 -5.46 10.23 8.14
CA ARG A 86 -5.99 9.18 9.00
C ARG A 86 -5.58 7.80 8.44
N PRO A 87 -5.31 6.81 9.31
CA PRO A 87 -4.79 5.49 8.88
C PRO A 87 -5.74 4.73 7.95
N TYR A 88 -7.06 4.83 8.17
CA TYR A 88 -8.06 4.14 7.35
C TYR A 88 -8.09 4.59 5.88
N PRO A 89 -8.27 5.89 5.55
CA PRO A 89 -8.22 6.34 4.17
C PRO A 89 -6.84 6.13 3.54
N ALA A 90 -5.75 6.21 4.30
CA ALA A 90 -4.41 5.86 3.81
C ALA A 90 -4.34 4.39 3.36
N LEU A 91 -4.88 3.46 4.17
CA LEU A 91 -4.92 2.04 3.82
C LEU A 91 -5.78 1.79 2.56
N GLN A 92 -6.92 2.45 2.43
CA GLN A 92 -7.75 2.36 1.22
C GLN A 92 -7.02 2.88 -0.01
N ALA A 93 -6.33 4.02 0.11
CA ALA A 93 -5.53 4.58 -0.98
C ALA A 93 -4.39 3.65 -1.38
N LEU A 94 -3.71 3.01 -0.41
CA LEU A 94 -2.66 2.04 -0.67
C LEU A 94 -3.21 0.79 -1.39
N LEU A 95 -4.32 0.22 -0.92
CA LEU A 95 -4.98 -0.93 -1.57
C LEU A 95 -5.44 -0.61 -2.99
N PHE A 96 -6.01 0.58 -3.17
CA PHE A 96 -6.41 1.06 -4.49
C PHE A 96 -5.20 1.24 -5.41
N ALA A 97 -4.13 1.87 -4.92
CA ALA A 97 -2.92 2.09 -5.71
C ALA A 97 -2.26 0.77 -6.12
N THR A 98 -2.07 -0.18 -5.20
CA THR A 98 -1.47 -1.48 -5.53
C THR A 98 -2.35 -2.30 -6.46
N GLY A 99 -3.67 -2.31 -6.23
CA GLY A 99 -4.63 -2.99 -7.12
C GLY A 99 -4.64 -2.39 -8.52
N PHE A 100 -4.74 -1.07 -8.64
CA PHE A 100 -4.77 -0.36 -9.92
C PHE A 100 -3.49 -0.58 -10.73
N HIS A 101 -2.31 -0.42 -10.12
CA HIS A 101 -1.04 -0.66 -10.80
C HIS A 101 -0.83 -2.14 -11.14
N GLY A 102 -1.34 -3.06 -10.31
CA GLY A 102 -1.39 -4.49 -10.60
C GLY A 102 -2.16 -4.80 -11.88
N LEU A 103 -3.32 -4.17 -12.06
CA LEU A 103 -4.14 -4.33 -13.26
C LEU A 103 -3.46 -3.76 -14.49
N ILE A 104 -2.83 -2.59 -14.39
CA ILE A 104 -2.06 -2.00 -15.50
C ILE A 104 -0.93 -2.94 -15.90
N ALA A 105 -0.19 -3.50 -14.94
CA ALA A 105 0.88 -4.45 -15.20
C ALA A 105 0.36 -5.70 -15.95
N LEU A 106 -0.74 -6.29 -15.49
CA LEU A 106 -1.37 -7.43 -16.16
C LEU A 106 -1.93 -7.08 -17.54
N ALA A 107 -2.57 -5.92 -17.68
CA ALA A 107 -3.09 -5.44 -18.96
C ALA A 107 -1.97 -5.21 -19.98
N ALA A 108 -0.84 -4.64 -19.54
CA ALA A 108 0.33 -4.45 -20.39
C ALA A 108 0.90 -5.78 -20.90
N LEU A 109 0.92 -6.82 -20.06
CA LEU A 109 1.30 -8.16 -20.49
C LEU A 109 0.37 -8.70 -21.59
N HIS A 110 -0.94 -8.51 -21.44
CA HIS A 110 -1.92 -8.96 -22.43
C HIS A 110 -1.91 -8.16 -23.74
N VAL A 111 -1.74 -6.84 -23.68
CA VAL A 111 -1.82 -5.94 -24.85
C VAL A 111 -0.52 -5.92 -25.64
N LEU A 112 0.63 -5.81 -24.98
CA LEU A 112 1.93 -5.66 -25.66
C LEU A 112 2.51 -6.99 -26.14
N ARG A 113 2.06 -8.10 -25.54
CA ARG A 113 2.59 -9.43 -25.81
C ARG A 113 1.46 -10.49 -25.86
N PRO A 114 0.49 -10.34 -26.78
CA PRO A 114 -0.57 -11.33 -26.97
C PRO A 114 0.06 -12.65 -27.40
N GLY A 115 0.05 -13.64 -26.51
CA GLY A 115 0.62 -14.98 -26.77
C GLY A 115 2.00 -15.24 -26.17
N LEU A 116 2.56 -14.32 -25.38
CA LEU A 116 3.73 -14.62 -24.54
C LEU A 116 3.29 -15.56 -23.41
N ARG A 117 3.20 -16.85 -23.77
CA ARG A 117 3.11 -17.97 -22.84
C ARG A 117 4.51 -18.11 -22.26
N ILE A 118 4.84 -17.29 -21.26
CA ILE A 118 6.05 -17.47 -20.43
C ILE A 118 6.14 -18.96 -20.17
N THR A 119 7.21 -19.60 -20.69
CA THR A 119 7.42 -21.05 -20.70
C THR A 119 7.05 -21.62 -19.34
N ARG A 120 5.85 -22.17 -19.28
CA ARG A 120 5.15 -22.39 -18.01
C ARG A 120 5.82 -23.57 -17.31
N PRO A 121 6.29 -23.45 -16.07
CA PRO A 121 6.51 -24.64 -15.27
C PRO A 121 5.16 -25.39 -15.21
N LYS A 122 5.14 -26.66 -15.63
CA LYS A 122 3.94 -27.50 -15.58
C LYS A 122 3.40 -27.49 -14.15
N GLY A 123 2.19 -26.97 -13.93
CA GLY A 123 1.51 -26.97 -12.63
C GLY A 123 1.00 -25.61 -12.12
N VAL A 124 1.39 -24.48 -12.71
CA VAL A 124 0.89 -23.15 -12.28
C VAL A 124 -0.30 -22.74 -13.14
N LEU A 125 -1.52 -23.01 -12.64
CA LEU A 125 -2.80 -22.82 -13.33
C LEU A 125 -3.23 -21.34 -13.50
N LEU A 126 -2.45 -20.39 -12.97
CA LEU A 126 -2.97 -19.07 -12.57
C LEU A 126 -3.11 -18.01 -13.68
N ALA A 127 -2.61 -18.24 -14.91
CA ALA A 127 -2.38 -17.14 -15.86
C ALA A 127 -3.16 -17.20 -17.19
N ASP A 128 -3.92 -18.27 -17.47
CA ASP A 128 -4.56 -18.44 -18.80
C ASP A 128 -6.07 -18.18 -18.80
N ASP A 129 -6.70 -18.20 -17.62
CA ASP A 129 -8.14 -17.97 -17.55
C ASP A 129 -8.40 -16.47 -17.32
N PRO A 130 -9.00 -15.73 -18.28
CA PRO A 130 -9.37 -14.32 -18.09
C PRO A 130 -10.29 -14.11 -16.88
N ARG A 131 -10.96 -15.17 -16.41
CA ARG A 131 -11.75 -15.15 -15.16
C ARG A 131 -10.89 -14.88 -13.94
N ILE A 132 -9.59 -15.19 -13.96
CA ILE A 132 -8.69 -14.94 -12.83
C ILE A 132 -8.47 -13.44 -12.64
N ILE A 133 -8.37 -12.65 -13.72
CA ILE A 133 -8.26 -11.19 -13.62
C ILE A 133 -9.54 -10.62 -13.00
N ALA A 134 -10.71 -11.07 -13.47
CA ALA A 134 -12.00 -10.70 -12.88
C ALA A 134 -12.10 -11.14 -11.41
N PHE A 135 -11.61 -12.32 -11.05
CA PHE A 135 -11.57 -12.82 -9.68
C PHE A 135 -10.66 -11.97 -8.78
N LEU A 136 -9.46 -11.61 -9.24
CA LEU A 136 -8.54 -10.74 -8.50
C LEU A 136 -9.14 -9.35 -8.28
N LEU A 137 -9.82 -8.79 -9.29
CA LEU A 137 -10.57 -7.54 -9.17
C LEU A 137 -11.65 -7.62 -8.10
N ILE A 138 -12.49 -8.67 -8.16
CA ILE A 138 -13.54 -8.92 -7.18
C ILE A 138 -12.95 -9.08 -5.78
N MET A 139 -11.82 -9.80 -5.66
CA MET A 139 -11.13 -10.01 -4.39
C MET A 139 -10.64 -8.69 -3.78
N ILE A 140 -10.04 -7.79 -4.59
CA ILE A 140 -9.61 -6.46 -4.11
C ILE A 140 -10.81 -5.64 -3.63
N VAL A 141 -11.89 -5.60 -4.40
CA VAL A 141 -13.12 -4.87 -4.03
C VAL A 141 -13.74 -5.46 -2.76
N ALA A 142 -13.79 -6.79 -2.65
CA ALA A 142 -14.29 -7.49 -1.47
C ALA A 142 -13.43 -7.19 -0.23
N LEU A 143 -12.10 -7.13 -0.37
CA LEU A 143 -11.20 -6.76 0.71
C LEU A 143 -11.43 -5.31 1.16
N MET A 144 -11.57 -4.37 0.22
CA MET A 144 -11.90 -2.97 0.54
C MET A 144 -13.25 -2.86 1.27
N MET A 145 -14.26 -3.59 0.81
CA MET A 145 -15.59 -3.62 1.42
C MET A 145 -15.53 -4.25 2.82
N PHE A 146 -14.77 -5.33 3.01
CA PHE A 146 -14.55 -5.93 4.31
C PHE A 146 -13.90 -4.95 5.29
N CYS A 147 -12.84 -4.26 4.88
CA CYS A 147 -12.19 -3.24 5.70
C CYS A 147 -13.16 -2.09 6.06
N PHE A 148 -14.03 -1.68 5.14
CA PHE A 148 -15.08 -0.70 5.38
C PHE A 148 -16.11 -1.16 6.40
N LEU A 149 -16.59 -2.40 6.29
CA LEU A 149 -17.54 -2.96 7.25
C LEU A 149 -16.89 -3.13 8.63
N ALA A 150 -15.63 -3.59 8.69
CA ALA A 150 -14.89 -3.74 9.94
C ALA A 150 -14.71 -2.39 10.67
N GLU A 151 -14.36 -1.33 9.94
CA GLU A 151 -14.24 0.03 10.50
C GLU A 151 -15.60 0.57 10.96
N ARG A 152 -16.67 0.36 10.16
CA ARG A 152 -18.02 0.79 10.51
C ARG A 152 -18.54 0.09 11.77
N SER A 153 -18.28 -1.21 11.91
CA SER A 153 -18.68 -1.99 13.10
C SER A 153 -17.95 -1.50 14.35
N ALA A 154 -16.65 -1.24 14.27
CA ALA A 154 -15.87 -0.71 15.39
C ALA A 154 -16.38 0.66 15.89
N ARG A 155 -16.81 1.53 14.96
CA ARG A 155 -17.40 2.84 15.31
C ARG A 155 -18.74 2.69 16.03
N LYS A 156 -19.58 1.74 15.60
CA LYS A 156 -20.86 1.45 16.26
C LYS A 156 -20.66 0.92 17.68
N GLU A 157 -19.70 0.03 17.89
CA GLU A 157 -19.38 -0.51 19.22
C GLU A 157 -18.93 0.58 20.19
N ARG A 158 -18.05 1.51 19.77
CA ARG A 158 -17.65 2.67 20.61
C ARG A 158 -18.82 3.58 20.95
N SER A 159 -19.70 3.86 19.99
CA SER A 159 -20.87 4.73 20.23
C SER A 159 -21.85 4.11 21.23
N ARG A 160 -21.85 2.77 21.36
CA ARG A 160 -22.67 2.00 22.31
C ARG A 160 -22.03 1.81 23.69
N ALA A 161 -20.79 2.25 23.87
CA ALA A 161 -20.11 2.24 25.18
C ALA A 161 -20.00 3.66 25.79
N PRO A 162 -21.09 4.45 25.93
CA PRO A 162 -21.03 5.73 26.62
C PRO A 162 -20.84 5.45 28.12
N GLY A 163 -19.63 5.66 28.65
CA GLY A 163 -19.41 5.55 30.10
C GLY A 163 -18.01 5.14 30.56
N LYS A 164 -17.08 4.78 29.68
CA LYS A 164 -15.66 4.67 30.04
C LYS A 164 -14.90 5.89 29.57
N THR A 165 -15.04 7.00 30.30
CA THR A 165 -14.00 8.02 30.35
C THR A 165 -12.74 7.35 30.89
N SER A 166 -11.78 7.06 30.03
CA SER A 166 -10.45 6.66 30.47
C SER A 166 -9.81 7.82 31.25
N PRO A 167 -9.17 7.57 32.39
CA PRO A 167 -8.41 8.56 33.15
C PRO A 167 -7.22 9.13 32.35
#